data_AF-A0A316MQW7-F1
#
_entry.id   AF-A0A316MQW7-F1
#
_cell.length_a   1.000
_cell.length_b   1.000
_cell.length_c   1.000
_cell.angle_alpha   90.00
_cell.angle_beta   90.00
_cell.angle_gamma   90.00
#
_symmetry.space_group_name_H-M   'P 1'
#
loop_
_entity.id
_entity.type
_entity.pdbx_description
1 polymer ?
#
loop_
_entity_poly.entity_id
_entity_poly.type
_entity_poly.pdbx_seq_one_letter_code
_entity_poly.pdbx_strand_id
1 'polypeptide(L)'
;MVHTKFCDLRTCNKMKGAEPTIAPDNRKVRAYSDNYLAPSNVGARKGIFVPRELVNKLSKLVSLYDVEGLTIGAYVTNILVRHLVENRDVINELSSLGEKTVEL
;
A
#
# COMPACT_ATOMS: atom_id res chain seq x y z
N MET A 1 2.30 -30.73 2.57
CA MET A 1 1.54 -29.50 2.26
C MET A 1 2.35 -28.30 2.71
N VAL A 2 2.75 -27.43 1.78
CA VAL A 2 3.49 -26.20 2.10
C VAL A 2 2.50 -25.20 2.67
N HIS A 3 2.57 -24.92 3.98
CA HIS A 3 1.77 -23.87 4.61
C HIS A 3 2.29 -22.51 4.18
N THR A 4 1.74 -21.94 3.12
CA THR A 4 1.94 -20.52 2.82
C THR A 4 1.18 -19.69 3.86
N LYS A 5 1.92 -19.07 4.79
CA LYS A 5 1.38 -18.21 5.88
C LYS A 5 0.75 -16.89 5.39
N PHE A 6 0.55 -16.70 4.09
CA PHE A 6 -0.05 -15.49 3.52
C PHE A 6 -1.44 -15.79 2.96
N CYS A 7 -2.44 -15.18 3.61
CA CYS A 7 -3.85 -15.39 3.33
C CYS A 7 -4.27 -14.67 2.04
N ASP A 8 -4.97 -15.43 1.20
CA ASP A 8 -5.50 -15.14 -0.11
C ASP A 8 -6.04 -13.70 -0.30
N LEU A 9 -5.49 -12.96 -1.27
CA LEU A 9 -5.90 -11.59 -1.66
C LEU A 9 -7.10 -11.57 -2.64
N ARG A 10 -7.68 -12.75 -2.94
CA ARG A 10 -8.76 -12.97 -3.92
C ARG A 10 -10.05 -12.14 -3.68
N THR A 11 -10.24 -11.56 -2.50
CA THR A 11 -11.40 -10.69 -2.18
C THR A 11 -11.17 -9.20 -2.47
N CYS A 12 -9.97 -8.78 -2.87
CA CYS A 12 -9.70 -7.41 -3.31
C CYS A 12 -9.84 -7.32 -4.85
N ASN A 13 -10.74 -6.47 -5.32
CA ASN A 13 -11.43 -6.43 -6.63
C ASN A 13 -10.65 -6.62 -7.96
N LYS A 14 -9.34 -6.87 -7.98
CA LYS A 14 -8.58 -7.10 -9.23
C LYS A 14 -7.47 -8.16 -9.16
N MET A 15 -7.11 -8.70 -7.99
CA MET A 15 -6.00 -9.68 -7.88
C MET A 15 -6.55 -11.11 -7.83
N LYS A 16 -6.48 -11.84 -8.95
CA LYS A 16 -6.80 -13.27 -9.01
C LYS A 16 -5.51 -14.06 -9.26
N GLY A 17 -5.18 -15.00 -8.36
CA GLY A 17 -4.04 -15.91 -8.53
C GLY A 17 -3.31 -16.21 -7.22
N ALA A 18 -2.70 -17.39 -7.12
CA ALA A 18 -1.72 -17.69 -6.08
C ALA A 18 -0.33 -17.46 -6.68
N GLU A 19 0.31 -16.36 -6.29
CA GLU A 19 1.68 -16.06 -6.70
C GLU A 19 2.67 -16.83 -5.81
N PRO A 20 3.72 -17.46 -6.38
CA PRO A 20 4.74 -18.12 -5.59
C PRO A 20 5.49 -17.11 -4.70
N THR A 21 5.69 -17.46 -3.43
CA THR A 21 6.52 -16.64 -2.53
C THR A 21 7.98 -16.93 -2.82
N ILE A 22 8.64 -16.02 -3.55
CA ILE A 22 10.07 -16.08 -3.83
C ILE A 22 10.79 -15.23 -2.78
N ALA A 23 11.89 -15.76 -2.22
CA ALA A 23 12.71 -15.00 -1.28
C ALA A 23 13.29 -13.74 -1.98
N PRO A 24 13.05 -12.53 -1.45
CA PRO A 24 13.60 -11.31 -2.04
C PRO A 24 15.10 -11.16 -1.74
N ASP A 25 15.81 -10.47 -2.63
CA ASP A 25 17.18 -10.00 -2.36
C ASP A 25 17.21 -8.95 -1.23
N ASN A 26 18.29 -8.93 -0.45
CA ASN A 26 18.53 -8.02 0.67
C ASN A 26 18.41 -6.54 0.28
N ARG A 27 18.81 -6.17 -0.95
CA ARG A 27 18.65 -4.79 -1.44
C ARG A 27 17.18 -4.40 -1.56
N LYS A 28 16.33 -5.32 -2.02
CA LYS A 28 14.88 -5.08 -2.13
C LYS A 28 14.22 -4.99 -0.75
N VAL A 29 14.65 -5.82 0.19
CA VAL A 29 14.17 -5.76 1.58
C VAL A 29 14.49 -4.41 2.22
N ARG A 30 15.74 -3.93 2.10
CA ARG A 30 16.13 -2.61 2.64
C ARG A 30 15.34 -1.48 1.99
N ALA A 31 15.28 -1.45 0.67
CA ALA A 31 14.50 -0.45 -0.04
C ALA A 31 13.03 -0.47 0.36
N TYR A 32 12.44 -1.64 0.62
CA TYR A 32 11.08 -1.73 1.11
C TYR A 32 10.93 -1.09 2.49
N SER A 33 11.81 -1.45 3.43
CA SER A 33 11.80 -0.90 4.79
C SER A 33 11.91 0.63 4.78
N ASP A 34 12.88 1.17 4.04
CA ASP A 34 13.14 2.61 3.98
C ASP A 34 11.96 3.41 3.43
N ASN A 35 11.23 2.83 2.47
CA ASN A 35 10.16 3.55 1.78
C ASN A 35 8.79 3.42 2.45
N TYR A 36 8.53 2.31 3.16
CA TYR A 36 7.18 2.01 3.63
C TYR A 36 7.08 1.86 5.15
N LEU A 37 8.15 1.42 5.82
CA LEU A 37 8.13 1.11 7.24
C LEU A 37 8.62 2.28 8.12
N ALA A 38 8.82 3.47 7.54
CA ALA A 38 9.19 4.66 8.28
C ALA A 38 8.03 5.14 9.18
N PRO A 39 8.26 5.33 10.50
CA PRO A 39 7.29 5.96 11.39
C PRO A 39 6.95 7.37 10.90
N SER A 40 5.69 7.77 11.04
CA SER A 40 5.27 9.13 10.67
C SER A 40 4.18 9.66 11.60
N ASN A 41 4.22 10.97 11.84
CA ASN A 41 3.18 11.66 12.61
C ASN A 41 2.08 12.13 11.64
N VAL A 42 0.92 11.48 11.69
CA VAL A 42 -0.17 11.69 10.73
C VAL A 42 -1.03 12.94 11.05
N GLY A 43 -0.62 13.81 12.00
CA GLY A 43 -1.22 15.13 12.22
C GLY A 43 -2.76 15.16 12.37
N ALA A 44 -3.41 16.17 11.78
CA ALA A 44 -4.88 16.28 11.72
C ALA A 44 -5.45 15.28 10.70
N ARG A 45 -6.29 14.34 11.17
CA ARG A 45 -6.66 13.13 10.41
C ARG A 45 -8.03 13.26 9.76
N LYS A 46 -8.12 12.94 8.47
CA LYS A 46 -9.37 12.54 7.80
C LYS A 46 -9.27 11.05 7.46
N GLY A 47 -10.33 10.30 7.75
CA GLY A 47 -10.36 8.86 7.50
C GLY A 47 -10.70 8.54 6.05
N ILE A 48 -10.11 7.46 5.53
CA ILE A 48 -10.55 6.81 4.29
C ILE A 48 -11.26 5.50 4.63
N PHE A 49 -12.31 5.16 3.89
CA PHE A 49 -12.99 3.89 4.06
C PHE A 49 -12.38 2.83 3.16
N VAL A 50 -11.96 1.72 3.78
CA VAL A 50 -11.42 0.54 3.10
C VAL A 50 -12.13 -0.71 3.62
N PRO A 51 -12.20 -1.81 2.84
CA PRO A 51 -12.83 -3.05 3.31
C PRO A 51 -12.23 -3.54 4.63
N ARG A 52 -13.08 -4.00 5.55
CA ARG A 52 -12.67 -4.48 6.87
C ARG A 52 -11.59 -5.56 6.81
N GLU A 53 -11.72 -6.48 5.85
CA GLU A 53 -10.74 -7.54 5.63
C GLU A 53 -9.35 -7.02 5.25
N LEU A 54 -9.27 -5.90 4.52
CA LEU A 54 -8.00 -5.26 4.20
C LEU A 54 -7.38 -4.65 5.45
N VAL A 55 -8.16 -3.96 6.28
CA VAL A 55 -7.68 -3.40 7.56
C VAL A 55 -7.13 -4.49 8.47
N ASN A 56 -7.84 -5.62 8.60
CA ASN A 56 -7.40 -6.76 9.41
C ASN A 56 -6.06 -7.31 8.94
N LYS A 57 -5.84 -7.38 7.61
CA LYS A 57 -4.56 -7.85 7.03
C LYS A 57 -3.44 -6.84 7.26
N LEU A 58 -3.70 -5.55 7.01
CA LEU A 58 -2.71 -4.48 7.26
C LEU A 58 -2.31 -4.45 8.73
N SER A 59 -3.26 -4.61 9.65
CA SER A 59 -2.98 -4.70 11.08
C SER A 59 -2.02 -5.85 11.39
N LYS A 60 -2.26 -7.05 10.85
CA LYS A 60 -1.37 -8.20 11.05
C LYS A 60 0.03 -7.94 10.48
N LEU A 61 0.14 -7.34 9.30
CA LEU A 61 1.43 -7.03 8.69
C LEU A 61 2.24 -6.03 9.52
N VAL A 62 1.61 -4.91 9.90
CA VAL A 62 2.25 -3.88 10.73
C VAL A 62 2.74 -4.48 12.06
N SER A 63 1.94 -5.34 12.69
CA SER A 63 2.37 -6.05 13.90
C SER A 63 3.54 -7.01 13.67
N LEU A 64 3.63 -7.65 12.50
CA LEU A 64 4.72 -8.58 12.18
C LEU A 64 6.04 -7.89 11.82
N TYR A 65 6.00 -6.63 11.38
CA TYR A 65 7.22 -5.88 11.05
C TYR A 65 8.02 -5.47 12.27
N ASP A 66 7.38 -5.40 13.45
CA ASP A 66 8.02 -5.05 14.73
C ASP A 66 8.83 -3.74 14.67
N VAL A 67 8.30 -2.74 13.97
CA VAL A 67 8.93 -1.42 13.83
C VAL A 67 8.27 -0.44 14.80
N GLU A 68 9.06 0.09 15.73
CA GLU A 68 8.61 1.05 16.74
C GLU A 68 7.98 2.29 16.09
N GLY A 69 6.76 2.65 16.53
CA GLY A 69 6.05 3.83 16.03
C GLY A 69 5.40 3.67 14.65
N LEU A 70 5.54 2.51 13.98
CA LEU A 70 4.83 2.23 12.73
C LEU A 70 3.35 1.92 13.01
N THR A 71 2.46 2.72 12.44
CA THR A 71 1.00 2.50 12.51
C THR A 71 0.45 2.09 11.15
N ILE A 72 -0.76 1.51 11.12
CA ILE A 72 -1.49 1.26 9.85
C ILE A 72 -1.61 2.56 9.04
N GLY A 73 -1.92 3.67 9.72
CA GLY A 73 -2.02 4.98 9.08
C GLY A 73 -0.70 5.43 8.46
N ALA A 74 0.41 5.32 9.19
CA ALA A 74 1.74 5.67 8.67
C ALA A 74 2.13 4.79 7.47
N TYR A 75 1.96 3.46 7.60
CA TYR A 75 2.27 2.51 6.55
C TYR A 75 1.47 2.76 5.26
N VAL A 76 0.14 2.95 5.39
CA VAL A 76 -0.73 3.24 4.23
C VAL A 76 -0.42 4.61 3.63
N THR A 77 -0.11 5.61 4.47
CA THR A 77 0.28 6.95 3.98
C THR A 77 1.54 6.88 3.12
N ASN A 78 2.56 6.14 3.57
CA ASN A 78 3.80 5.98 2.80
C ASN A 78 3.55 5.30 1.44
N ILE A 79 2.69 4.26 1.41
CA ILE A 79 2.27 3.61 0.16
C ILE A 79 1.58 4.60 -0.79
N LEU A 80 0.62 5.37 -0.27
CA LEU A 80 -0.14 6.33 -1.08
C LEU A 80 0.75 7.44 -1.62
N VAL A 81 1.61 8.03 -0.78
CA VAL A 81 2.56 9.08 -1.20
C VAL A 81 3.47 8.56 -2.30
N ARG A 82 4.04 7.37 -2.13
CA ARG A 82 4.91 6.79 -3.15
C ARG A 82 4.16 6.49 -4.45
N HIS A 83 2.95 5.92 -4.36
CA HIS A 83 2.12 5.69 -5.53
C HIS A 83 1.86 6.99 -6.32
N LEU A 84 1.52 8.08 -5.62
CA LEU A 84 1.28 9.39 -6.25
C LEU A 84 2.56 9.96 -6.89
N VAL A 85 3.72 9.82 -6.24
CA VAL A 85 5.00 10.31 -6.78
C VAL A 85 5.44 9.51 -8.00
N GLU A 86 5.41 8.17 -7.94
CA GLU A 86 5.85 7.30 -9.03
C GLU A 86 4.94 7.38 -10.26
N ASN A 87 3.66 7.69 -10.07
CA ASN A 87 2.67 7.78 -11.15
C ASN A 87 2.28 9.23 -11.47
N ARG A 88 3.01 10.22 -10.95
CA ARG A 88 2.66 11.64 -11.07
C ARG A 88 2.37 12.06 -12.51
N ASP A 89 3.23 11.68 -13.44
CA ASP A 89 3.12 12.13 -14.84
C ASP A 89 1.89 11.50 -15.53
N VAL A 90 1.59 10.23 -15.25
CA VAL A 90 0.39 9.54 -15.74
C VAL A 90 -0.87 10.15 -15.12
N ILE A 91 -0.86 10.40 -13.81
CA ILE A 91 -1.97 11.04 -13.10
C ILE A 91 -2.22 12.45 -13.64
N ASN A 92 -1.16 13.22 -13.88
CA ASN A 92 -1.24 14.56 -14.44
C ASN A 92 -1.82 14.54 -15.85
N GLU A 93 -1.39 13.61 -16.70
CA GLU A 93 -1.96 13.45 -18.05
C GLU A 93 -3.44 13.06 -17.99
N LEU A 94 -3.84 12.14 -17.10
CA LEU A 94 -5.24 11.78 -16.91
C LEU A 94 -6.09 12.93 -16.33
N SER A 95 -5.49 13.75 -15.46
CA SER A 95 -6.18 14.89 -14.84
C SER A 95 -6.32 16.06 -15.81
N SER A 96 -5.31 16.30 -16.67
CA SER A 96 -5.36 17.31 -17.74
C SER A 96 -6.30 16.89 -18.88
N LEU A 97 -6.45 15.58 -19.13
CA LEU A 97 -7.53 15.04 -19.97
C LEU A 97 -8.92 15.23 -19.33
N GLY A 98 -9.00 15.26 -18.00
CA GLY A 98 -10.20 15.63 -17.24
C GLY A 98 -10.60 17.11 -17.40
N GLU A 99 -9.64 18.02 -17.60
CA GLU A 99 -9.92 19.43 -17.94
C GLU A 99 -10.37 19.63 -19.39
N LYS A 100 -10.11 18.68 -20.28
CA LYS A 100 -10.54 18.73 -21.70
C LYS A 100 -11.95 18.19 -21.95
N THR A 101 -12.66 17.74 -20.92
CA THR A 101 -14.09 17.37 -20.99
C THR A 101 -14.91 18.24 -20.04
N VAL A 102 -14.79 19.55 -20.20
CA VAL A 102 -15.85 20.48 -19.83
C VAL A 102 -16.52 20.92 -21.12
N GLU A 103 -17.55 20.17 -21.54
CA GLU A 103 -18.58 20.69 -22.42
C GLU A 103 -19.73 21.23 -21.54
N LEU A 104 -19.87 22.57 -21.58
CA LEU A 104 -20.91 23.48 -21.08
C LEU A 104 -21.42 23.30 -19.63
#